data_AF-A0A958JS14-F1
#
_entry.id   AF-A0A958JS14-F1
#
_cell.length_a   1.000
_cell.length_b   1.000
_cell.length_c   1.000
_cell.angle_alpha   90.00
_cell.angle_beta   90.00
_cell.angle_gamma   90.00
#
_symmetry.space_group_name_H-M   'P 1'
#
loop_
_entity.id
_entity.type
_entity.pdbx_description
1 polymer ?
#
loop_
_entity_poly.entity_id
_entity_poly.type
_entity_poly.pdbx_seq_one_letter_code
_entity_poly.pdbx_strand_id
1 'polypeptide(L)'
;MDEEFPGSIGILFADLHLPECHSLKMKRGILQRIQQRIRAQYNVSVSELEYQDKWQRSLLGFAIICSDSAILEHQLQNIALWLQENYPEQTLRTTVNII
;
A
#
# COMPACT_ATOMS: atom_id res chain seq x y z
N MET A 1 -26.94 -18.57 -13.37
CA MET A 1 -25.68 -18.44 -14.12
C MET A 1 -25.00 -17.28 -13.43
N ASP A 2 -24.21 -17.59 -12.40
CA ASP A 2 -23.55 -16.58 -11.60
C ASP A 2 -22.59 -15.85 -12.54
N GLU A 3 -22.82 -14.55 -12.77
CA GLU A 3 -21.86 -13.73 -13.50
C GLU A 3 -20.59 -13.69 -12.65
N GLU A 4 -19.57 -14.47 -13.04
CA GLU A 4 -18.21 -14.26 -12.56
C GLU A 4 -17.87 -12.78 -12.79
N PHE A 5 -17.47 -12.11 -11.72
CA PHE A 5 -17.08 -10.71 -11.79
C PHE A 5 -15.98 -10.57 -12.85
N PRO A 6 -16.14 -9.73 -13.90
CA PRO A 6 -15.27 -9.73 -15.08
C PRO A 6 -13.90 -9.07 -14.84
N GLY A 7 -13.43 -9.04 -13.59
CA GLY A 7 -12.15 -8.50 -13.20
C GLY A 7 -11.65 -9.12 -11.91
N SER A 8 -10.49 -8.68 -11.45
CA SER A 8 -9.88 -9.11 -10.20
C SER A 8 -9.62 -7.90 -9.32
N ILE A 9 -9.69 -8.11 -8.01
CA ILE A 9 -9.33 -7.12 -7.01
C ILE A 9 -8.03 -7.57 -6.36
N GLY A 10 -7.06 -6.68 -6.31
CA GLY A 10 -5.77 -6.95 -5.68
C GLY A 10 -5.49 -5.98 -4.55
N ILE A 11 -4.99 -6.50 -3.44
CA ILE A 11 -4.64 -5.74 -2.25
C ILE A 11 -3.19 -6.03 -1.89
N LEU A 12 -2.38 -4.97 -1.84
CA LEU A 12 -1.05 -4.99 -1.25
C LEU A 12 -1.12 -4.47 0.19
N PHE A 13 -0.53 -5.20 1.11
CA PHE A 13 -0.28 -4.76 2.49
C PHE A 13 1.20 -4.46 2.65
N ALA A 14 1.54 -3.31 3.24
CA ALA A 14 2.90 -2.92 3.59
C ALA A 14 3.00 -2.62 5.09
N ASP A 15 3.72 -3.46 5.83
CA ASP A 15 4.05 -3.22 7.25
C ASP A 15 5.29 -2.32 7.30
N LEU A 16 5.13 -1.17 7.97
CA LEU A 16 6.14 -0.12 8.04
C LEU A 16 6.60 0.11 9.48
N HIS A 17 7.90 0.14 9.68
CA HIS A 17 8.53 0.66 10.90
C HIS A 17 9.07 2.07 10.65
N LEU A 18 8.73 3.03 11.50
CA LEU A 18 9.10 4.43 11.35
C LEU A 18 9.96 4.87 12.55
N PRO A 19 11.25 4.47 12.63
CA PRO A 19 12.08 4.68 13.81
C PRO A 19 12.25 6.16 14.16
N GLU A 20 12.40 7.01 13.13
CA GLU A 20 12.58 8.47 13.25
C GLU A 20 11.30 9.22 13.66
N CYS A 21 10.14 8.54 13.72
CA CYS A 21 8.90 9.18 14.13
C CYS A 21 8.80 9.30 15.65
N HIS A 22 8.62 10.52 16.14
CA HIS A 22 8.43 10.82 17.58
C HIS A 22 7.05 11.42 17.90
N SER A 23 6.11 11.38 16.97
CA SER A 23 4.72 11.80 17.21
C SER A 23 3.76 11.27 16.14
N LEU A 24 2.47 11.19 16.48
CA LEU A 24 1.42 10.83 15.53
C LEU A 24 1.32 11.84 14.36
N LYS A 25 1.59 13.12 14.62
CA LYS A 25 1.62 14.16 13.58
C LYS A 25 2.73 13.89 12.56
N MET A 26 3.92 13.51 13.03
CA MET A 26 5.04 13.19 12.15
C MET A 26 4.75 11.95 11.30
N LYS A 27 4.23 10.87 11.91
CA LYS A 27 3.77 9.69 11.18
C LYS A 27 2.80 10.07 10.06
N ARG A 28 1.75 10.83 10.38
CA ARG A 28 0.75 11.28 9.39
C ARG A 28 1.40 12.03 8.21
N GLY A 29 2.40 12.86 8.45
CA GLY A 29 3.12 13.56 7.38
C GLY A 29 3.94 12.62 6.47
N ILE A 30 4.53 11.55 7.01
CA ILE A 30 5.20 10.52 6.20
C ILE A 30 4.17 9.74 5.37
N LEU A 31 3.14 9.21 6.04
CA LEU A 31 2.12 8.39 5.36
C LEU A 31 1.38 9.18 4.28
N GLN A 32 1.07 10.46 4.51
CA GLN A 32 0.45 11.32 3.50
C GLN A 32 1.33 11.50 2.26
N ARG A 33 2.64 11.64 2.41
CA ARG A 33 3.58 11.74 1.26
C ARG A 33 3.59 10.46 0.44
N ILE A 34 3.65 9.29 1.10
CA ILE A 34 3.54 7.98 0.46
C ILE A 34 2.22 7.88 -0.32
N GLN A 35 1.10 8.10 0.36
CA GLN A 35 -0.25 7.98 -0.21
C GLN A 35 -0.45 8.91 -1.41
N GLN A 36 -0.05 10.18 -1.31
CA GLN A 36 -0.18 11.14 -2.40
C GLN A 36 0.67 10.76 -3.61
N ARG A 37 1.92 10.34 -3.39
CA ARG A 37 2.83 9.97 -4.48
C ARG A 37 2.32 8.74 -5.23
N ILE A 38 1.85 7.73 -4.51
CA ILE A 38 1.30 6.50 -5.09
C ILE A 38 -0.01 6.78 -5.84
N ARG A 39 -0.95 7.52 -5.24
CA ARG A 39 -2.23 7.88 -5.90
C ARG A 39 -2.02 8.74 -7.15
N ALA A 40 -0.95 9.53 -7.22
CA ALA A 40 -0.63 10.31 -8.40
C ALA A 40 -0.10 9.47 -9.57
N GLN A 41 0.43 8.28 -9.30
CA GLN A 41 1.03 7.40 -10.31
C GLN A 41 0.11 6.24 -10.72
N TYR A 42 -0.77 5.79 -9.83
CA TYR A 42 -1.60 4.61 -10.02
C TYR A 42 -3.08 4.89 -9.70
N ASN A 43 -3.99 4.20 -10.38
CA ASN A 43 -5.40 4.19 -10.03
C ASN A 43 -5.64 3.25 -8.83
N VAL A 44 -5.31 3.72 -7.63
CA VAL A 44 -5.25 2.89 -6.42
C VAL A 44 -5.90 3.58 -5.22
N SER A 45 -6.68 2.82 -4.47
CA SER A 45 -7.14 3.24 -3.14
C SER A 45 -6.08 2.91 -2.10
N VAL A 46 -5.78 3.84 -1.19
CA VAL A 46 -4.73 3.65 -0.18
C VAL A 46 -5.22 4.10 1.20
N SER A 47 -4.98 3.33 2.25
CA SER A 47 -5.32 3.69 3.63
C SER A 47 -4.36 3.10 4.66
N GLU A 48 -4.25 3.74 5.83
CA GLU A 48 -3.67 3.12 7.03
C GLU A 48 -4.72 2.20 7.65
N LEU A 49 -4.37 0.92 7.81
CA LEU A 49 -5.27 -0.12 8.27
C LEU A 49 -5.07 -0.47 9.75
N GLU A 50 -3.83 -0.43 10.24
CA GLU A 50 -3.48 -0.80 11.62
C GLU A 50 -2.43 0.13 12.21
N TYR A 51 -2.34 0.12 13.55
CA TYR A 51 -1.38 0.86 14.36
C TYR A 51 -1.57 2.39 14.35
N GLN A 52 -2.81 2.89 14.15
CA GLN A 52 -3.06 4.34 14.10
C GLN A 52 -2.62 5.07 15.39
N ASP A 53 -2.61 4.38 16.53
CA ASP A 53 -2.19 4.86 17.85
C ASP A 53 -0.67 4.78 18.10
N LYS A 54 0.10 4.09 17.26
CA LYS A 54 1.57 3.97 17.37
C LYS A 54 2.24 4.86 16.33
N TRP A 55 3.15 5.74 16.74
CA TRP A 55 3.85 6.62 15.79
C TRP A 55 5.02 5.95 15.06
N GLN A 56 5.62 4.87 15.59
CA GLN A 56 6.73 4.15 14.95
C GLN A 56 6.28 2.90 14.15
N ARG A 57 4.98 2.69 13.95
CA ARG A 57 4.47 1.56 13.16
C ARG A 57 3.22 1.96 12.37
N SER A 58 3.05 1.38 11.20
CA SER A 58 1.87 1.56 10.35
C SER A 58 1.69 0.34 9.47
N LEU A 59 0.44 -0.07 9.23
CA LEU A 59 0.11 -0.98 8.13
C LEU A 59 -0.61 -0.17 7.06
N LEU A 60 -0.01 -0.03 5.88
CA LEU A 60 -0.71 0.55 4.72
C LEU A 60 -1.33 -0.55 3.86
N GLY A 61 -2.56 -0.33 3.42
CA GLY A 61 -3.23 -1.14 2.40
C GLY A 61 -3.39 -0.36 1.10
N PHE A 62 -3.16 -1.02 -0.02
CA PHE A 62 -3.31 -0.49 -1.38
C PHE A 62 -4.23 -1.43 -2.16
N ALA A 63 -5.37 -0.94 -2.64
CA ALA A 63 -6.37 -1.75 -3.35
C ALA A 63 -6.56 -1.26 -4.79
N ILE A 64 -6.52 -2.20 -5.74
CA ILE A 64 -6.68 -1.97 -7.18
C ILE A 64 -7.73 -2.97 -7.70
N ILE A 65 -8.57 -2.51 -8.62
CA ILE A 65 -9.48 -3.36 -9.39
C ILE A 65 -9.11 -3.27 -10.87
N CYS A 66 -9.02 -4.42 -11.55
CA CYS A 66 -8.61 -4.46 -12.95
C CYS A 66 -9.31 -5.59 -13.70
N SER A 67 -9.60 -5.41 -14.98
CA SER A 67 -10.13 -6.47 -15.85
C SER A 67 -9.06 -7.48 -16.30
N ASP A 68 -7.78 -7.14 -16.13
CA ASP A 68 -6.63 -7.97 -16.52
C ASP A 68 -5.77 -8.25 -15.28
N SER A 69 -5.65 -9.53 -14.92
CA SER A 69 -4.91 -9.97 -13.73
C SER A 69 -3.40 -9.76 -13.85
N ALA A 70 -2.82 -9.85 -15.05
CA ALA A 70 -1.41 -9.60 -15.26
C ALA A 70 -1.08 -8.11 -15.06
N ILE A 71 -1.96 -7.22 -15.53
CA ILE A 71 -1.83 -5.78 -15.28
C ILE A 71 -1.98 -5.48 -13.77
N LEU A 72 -2.94 -6.11 -13.10
CA LEU A 72 -3.13 -5.99 -11.65
C LEU A 72 -1.87 -6.38 -10.87
N GLU A 73 -1.35 -7.58 -11.12
CA GLU A 73 -0.14 -8.09 -10.47
C GLU A 73 1.06 -7.16 -10.70
N HIS A 74 1.27 -6.73 -11.94
CA HIS A 74 2.35 -5.82 -12.28
C HIS A 74 2.23 -4.46 -11.57
N GLN A 75 1.02 -3.90 -11.44
CA GLN A 75 0.82 -2.66 -10.69
C GLN A 75 1.12 -2.82 -9.19
N LEU A 76 0.65 -3.91 -8.56
CA LEU A 76 0.93 -4.17 -7.14
C LEU A 76 2.42 -4.41 -6.89
N GLN A 77 3.09 -5.13 -7.78
CA GLN A 77 4.54 -5.34 -7.72
C GLN A 77 5.31 -4.01 -7.83
N ASN A 78 4.92 -3.13 -8.76
CA ASN A 78 5.56 -1.83 -8.90
C ASN A 78 5.37 -0.94 -7.67
N ILE A 79 4.19 -0.98 -7.04
CA ILE A 79 3.95 -0.29 -5.77
C ILE A 79 4.85 -0.86 -4.66
N ALA A 80 4.97 -2.17 -4.56
CA ALA A 80 5.82 -2.83 -3.58
C ALA A 80 7.31 -2.48 -3.78
N LEU A 81 7.79 -2.50 -5.03
CA LEU A 81 9.15 -2.13 -5.38
C LEU A 81 9.40 -0.65 -5.07
N TRP A 82 8.48 0.23 -5.43
CA TRP A 82 8.59 1.65 -5.14
C TRP A 82 8.73 1.93 -3.63
N LEU A 83 7.97 1.22 -2.79
CA LEU A 83 8.11 1.31 -1.33
C LEU A 83 9.49 0.85 -0.86
N GLN A 84 10.00 -0.26 -1.39
CA GLN A 84 11.33 -0.78 -1.05
C GLN A 84 12.45 0.17 -1.49
N GLU A 85 12.32 0.81 -2.65
CA GLU A 85 13.33 1.75 -3.17
C GLU A 85 13.34 3.10 -2.43
N ASN A 86 12.16 3.60 -2.05
CA ASN A 86 12.02 4.94 -1.46
C ASN A 86 12.00 4.92 0.08
N TYR A 87 11.66 3.79 0.68
CA TYR A 87 11.56 3.57 2.12
C TYR A 87 12.15 2.20 2.52
N PRO A 88 13.41 1.90 2.15
CA PRO A 88 14.00 0.56 2.32
C PRO A 88 14.05 0.11 3.78
N GLU A 89 14.52 0.99 4.67
CA GLU A 89 14.68 0.67 6.09
C GLU A 89 13.33 0.63 6.84
N GLN A 90 12.33 1.33 6.31
CA GLN A 90 11.01 1.39 6.94
C GLN A 90 10.13 0.22 6.49
N THR A 91 10.34 -0.34 5.30
CA THR A 91 9.50 -1.41 4.75
C THR A 91 9.90 -2.75 5.33
N LEU A 92 9.13 -3.27 6.30
CA LEU A 92 9.41 -4.54 6.95
C LEU A 92 8.99 -5.74 6.09
N ARG A 93 7.77 -5.69 5.57
CA ARG A 93 7.16 -6.77 4.80
C ARG A 93 6.09 -6.22 3.87
N THR A 94 6.03 -6.79 2.67
CA THR A 94 4.90 -6.63 1.76
C THR A 94 4.19 -7.96 1.54
N THR A 95 2.87 -7.94 1.31
CA THR A 95 2.09 -9.13 0.98
C THR A 95 0.98 -8.76 0.02
N VAL A 96 0.74 -9.59 -0.98
CA VAL A 96 -0.30 -9.39 -2.00
C VAL A 96 -1.38 -10.45 -1.85
N ASN A 97 -2.63 -10.01 -1.88
CA ASN A 97 -3.81 -10.87 -1.99
C ASN A 97 -4.58 -10.47 -3.25
N ILE A 98 -4.98 -11.44 -4.07
CA ILE A 98 -5.81 -11.22 -5.25
C ILE A 98 -7.09 -12.06 -5.10
N ILE A 99 -8.23 -11.45 -5.43
CA ILE A 99 -9.59 -12.00 -5.33
C ILE A 99 -10.24 -11.92 -6.70
#